data_AF-A0A6B0RJZ9-F1
#
_entry.id   AF-A0A6B0RJZ9-F1
#
_cell.length_a   1.000
_cell.length_b   1.000
_cell.length_c   1.000
_cell.angle_alpha   90.00
_cell.angle_beta   90.00
_cell.angle_gamma   90.00
#
_symmetry.space_group_name_H-M   'P 1'
#
loop_
_entity.id
_entity.type
_entity.pdbx_description
1 polymer ?
#
loop_
_entity_poly.entity_id
_entity_poly.type
_entity_poly.pdbx_seq_one_letter_code
_entity_poly.pdbx_strand_id
1 'polypeptide(L)'
;MPGARLGGSQDSVRGSVSDSGSTELSQSNSPGARYCACAIPCSAPNREGEGRGDEGAGRRPIAIPEHLGAGSRETAGSQADLLTKVKFGESIEDLQTCRLLIKQYIPTGLFVDPYELASLRERNITEAVMVSENFNIEAPNYLSKESEVLIYARQDSQCIDCFQAFLPVHYRYHQPHIKDGETFIVVHNPDLLMYCDQEFPVLKCWAQSEVTAPCTLNSKDICQWNNMKYKSPETQTYIMKNEP
;
A
#
# COMPACT_ATOMS: atom_id res chain seq x y z
N MET A 1 44.94 50.83 32.87
CA MET A 1 46.41 50.76 33.05
C MET A 1 46.72 49.56 33.91
N PRO A 2 47.72 48.71 33.61
CA PRO A 2 48.21 48.18 32.32
C PRO A 2 48.08 46.62 32.28
N GLY A 3 48.12 45.95 31.11
CA GLY A 3 49.33 45.36 30.51
C GLY A 3 49.45 43.87 30.91
N ALA A 4 49.87 42.90 30.09
CA ALA A 4 50.59 42.86 28.81
C ALA A 4 50.48 41.41 28.26
N ARG A 5 50.48 41.18 26.92
CA ARG A 5 51.60 40.60 26.11
C ARG A 5 51.89 39.10 26.37
N LEU A 6 52.23 38.20 25.44
CA LEU A 6 52.67 38.19 24.03
C LEU A 6 52.51 36.72 23.54
N GLY A 7 52.18 36.49 22.27
CA GLY A 7 53.09 35.89 21.28
C GLY A 7 52.46 34.61 20.71
N GLY A 8 52.50 34.26 19.43
CA GLY A 8 53.35 34.66 18.31
C GLY A 8 53.95 33.40 17.67
N SER A 9 54.05 33.40 16.32
CA SER A 9 54.70 32.40 15.42
C SER A 9 53.74 31.37 14.81
N GLN A 10 53.37 31.44 13.51
CA GLN A 10 54.17 31.13 12.29
C GLN A 10 54.63 29.66 12.31
N ASP A 11 54.24 28.81 11.34
CA ASP A 11 54.90 28.81 10.03
C ASP A 11 54.08 28.25 8.85
N SER A 12 54.55 28.69 7.69
CA SER A 12 54.10 28.47 6.32
C SER A 12 55.10 27.56 5.58
N VAL A 13 54.63 26.58 4.80
CA VAL A 13 55.35 25.93 3.68
C VAL A 13 54.26 25.40 2.72
N ARG A 14 54.03 25.80 1.47
CA ARG A 14 54.78 26.18 0.25
C ARG A 14 55.18 24.99 -0.66
N GLY A 15 54.56 24.95 -1.86
CA GLY A 15 55.03 24.27 -3.09
C GLY A 15 54.78 22.76 -3.14
N SER A 16 54.49 22.11 -4.28
CA SER A 16 54.95 22.36 -5.65
C SER A 16 54.10 21.59 -6.69
N VAL A 17 54.36 21.90 -7.95
CA VAL A 17 53.65 21.60 -9.21
C VAL A 17 54.12 20.28 -9.89
N SER A 18 53.31 19.77 -10.84
CA SER A 18 53.58 18.85 -11.99
C SER A 18 53.92 17.37 -11.67
N ASP A 19 53.59 16.33 -12.44
CA ASP A 19 53.26 16.13 -13.85
C ASP A 19 52.49 14.78 -14.05
N SER A 20 51.95 14.62 -15.25
CA SER A 20 51.33 13.47 -15.93
C SER A 20 51.84 12.03 -15.66
N GLY A 21 50.95 11.04 -15.82
CA GLY A 21 51.33 9.62 -15.94
C GLY A 21 50.24 8.60 -15.59
N SER A 22 49.83 7.83 -16.60
CA SER A 22 48.81 6.78 -16.68
C SER A 22 48.87 5.60 -15.69
N THR A 23 47.71 4.94 -15.54
CA THR A 23 47.46 3.50 -15.23
C THR A 23 47.63 3.04 -13.76
N GLU A 24 46.53 2.67 -13.09
CA GLU A 24 46.13 1.26 -12.91
C GLU A 24 44.82 1.11 -12.10
N LEU A 25 44.12 0.02 -12.43
CA LEU A 25 42.84 -0.44 -11.90
C LEU A 25 42.83 -0.64 -10.38
N SER A 26 41.74 -0.23 -9.74
CA SER A 26 41.18 -0.99 -8.61
C SER A 26 39.67 -1.14 -8.82
N GLN A 27 39.34 -2.21 -9.55
CA GLN A 27 37.99 -2.77 -9.62
C GLN A 27 37.61 -3.31 -8.25
N SER A 28 36.78 -2.58 -7.49
CA SER A 28 35.96 -3.22 -6.46
C SER A 28 34.77 -3.87 -7.17
N ASN A 29 34.95 -5.16 -7.47
CA ASN A 29 33.94 -6.05 -8.00
C ASN A 29 32.77 -6.14 -7.00
N SER A 30 31.62 -5.55 -7.35
CA SER A 30 30.33 -5.87 -6.74
C SER A 30 29.35 -6.12 -7.88
N PRO A 31 28.70 -7.29 -7.95
CA PRO A 31 27.92 -7.67 -9.12
C PRO A 31 26.62 -6.85 -9.17
N GLY A 32 26.64 -5.79 -9.97
CA GLY A 32 25.55 -5.36 -10.85
C GLY A 32 24.14 -5.22 -10.28
N ALA A 33 23.89 -4.26 -9.39
CA ALA A 33 22.53 -3.74 -9.20
C ALA A 33 22.11 -2.90 -10.43
N ARG A 34 21.54 -3.55 -11.45
CA ARG A 34 20.96 -2.88 -12.63
C ARG A 34 19.49 -2.56 -12.35
N TYR A 35 19.20 -1.34 -11.92
CA TYR A 35 17.84 -0.87 -11.70
C TYR A 35 17.02 -0.86 -13.02
N CYS A 36 15.82 -1.44 -13.00
CA CYS A 36 14.89 -1.43 -14.14
C CYS A 36 14.10 -0.11 -14.18
N ALA A 37 14.00 0.50 -15.38
CA ALA A 37 13.04 1.57 -15.64
C ALA A 37 11.62 0.99 -15.62
N CYS A 38 10.69 1.70 -15.00
CA CYS A 38 9.30 1.28 -14.80
C CYS A 38 8.64 0.95 -16.14
N ALA A 39 8.38 -0.33 -16.42
CA ALA A 39 7.71 -0.76 -17.64
C ALA A 39 6.22 -0.99 -17.36
N ILE A 40 5.37 -0.16 -17.96
CA ILE A 40 3.94 -0.47 -18.17
C ILE A 40 3.90 -1.65 -19.16
N PRO A 41 3.07 -2.69 -18.96
CA PRO A 41 3.03 -3.82 -19.88
C PRO A 41 2.60 -3.34 -21.28
N CYS A 42 3.51 -3.39 -22.25
CA CYS A 42 3.16 -3.29 -23.66
C CYS A 42 2.39 -4.56 -24.05
N SER A 43 1.18 -4.40 -24.58
CA SER A 43 0.42 -5.46 -25.23
C SER A 43 1.30 -6.15 -26.26
N ALA A 44 1.54 -7.45 -26.12
CA ALA A 44 2.36 -8.20 -27.05
C ALA A 44 1.70 -8.22 -28.44
N PRO A 45 2.39 -7.84 -29.53
CA PRO A 45 1.93 -8.17 -30.87
C PRO A 45 2.24 -9.65 -31.14
N ASN A 46 1.28 -10.37 -31.71
CA ASN A 46 1.47 -11.73 -32.22
C ASN A 46 2.69 -11.77 -33.15
N ARG A 47 3.65 -12.65 -32.89
CA ARG A 47 4.70 -13.01 -33.85
C ARG A 47 4.77 -14.52 -33.99
N GLU A 48 4.20 -15.01 -35.09
CA GLU A 48 4.75 -16.14 -35.83
C GLU A 48 6.04 -15.66 -36.52
N GLY A 49 7.13 -16.42 -36.43
CA GLY A 49 8.35 -16.12 -37.17
C GLY A 49 9.61 -16.66 -36.51
N GLU A 50 10.03 -17.83 -36.97
CA GLU A 50 11.26 -18.55 -36.65
C GLU A 50 12.51 -17.76 -37.06
N GLY A 51 13.48 -17.58 -36.15
CA GLY A 51 14.73 -16.86 -36.44
C GLY A 51 15.72 -16.92 -35.28
N ARG A 52 16.89 -17.52 -35.55
CA ARG A 52 18.02 -17.81 -34.66
C ARG A 52 18.83 -16.53 -34.36
N GLY A 53 19.09 -16.20 -33.09
CA GLY A 53 20.09 -15.19 -32.71
C GLY A 53 19.92 -14.58 -31.31
N ASP A 54 20.98 -14.69 -30.49
CA ASP A 54 21.30 -13.98 -29.24
C ASP A 54 20.44 -14.24 -27.99
N GLU A 55 20.96 -15.03 -27.04
CA GLU A 55 20.49 -15.13 -25.65
C GLU A 55 20.85 -13.84 -24.88
N GLY A 56 20.19 -12.74 -25.22
CA GLY A 56 20.05 -11.61 -24.32
C GLY A 56 19.09 -12.01 -23.20
N ALA A 57 19.56 -12.07 -21.95
CA ALA A 57 18.71 -12.27 -20.78
C ALA A 57 17.56 -11.24 -20.79
N GLY A 58 16.39 -11.66 -21.26
CA GLY A 58 15.20 -10.84 -21.34
C GLY A 58 14.80 -10.40 -19.94
N ARG A 59 14.93 -9.09 -19.66
CA ARG A 59 14.45 -8.50 -18.42
C ARG A 59 12.93 -8.69 -18.36
N ARG A 60 12.44 -9.42 -17.34
CA ARG A 60 11.00 -9.47 -17.07
C ARG A 60 10.57 -8.09 -16.53
N PRO A 61 9.52 -7.47 -17.08
CA PRO A 61 9.01 -6.22 -16.55
C PRO A 61 8.51 -6.41 -15.11
N ILE A 62 8.69 -5.38 -14.28
CA ILE A 62 8.16 -5.35 -12.91
C ILE A 62 6.62 -5.44 -13.02
N ALA A 63 6.04 -6.52 -12.49
CA ALA A 63 4.60 -6.65 -12.45
C ALA A 63 4.00 -5.64 -11.45
N ILE A 64 2.97 -4.91 -11.88
CA ILE A 64 2.17 -4.03 -11.02
C ILE A 64 1.44 -4.92 -9.99
N PRO A 65 1.31 -4.50 -8.71
CA PRO A 65 0.57 -5.24 -7.70
C PRO A 65 -0.84 -5.58 -8.18
N GLU A 66 -1.35 -6.75 -7.83
CA GLU A 66 -2.67 -7.21 -8.23
C GLU A 66 -3.56 -7.34 -6.99
N HIS A 67 -4.70 -6.65 -7.01
CA HIS A 67 -5.75 -6.90 -6.06
C HIS A 67 -6.51 -8.14 -6.51
N LEU A 68 -6.34 -9.25 -5.80
CA LEU A 68 -6.88 -10.57 -6.18
C LEU A 68 -8.37 -10.72 -5.86
N GLY A 69 -9.02 -9.65 -5.41
CA GLY A 69 -10.44 -9.63 -5.09
C GLY A 69 -10.72 -9.09 -3.69
N ALA A 70 -11.83 -8.38 -3.60
CA ALA A 70 -12.58 -8.19 -2.37
C ALA A 70 -13.64 -9.31 -2.32
N GLY A 71 -13.56 -10.23 -1.37
CA GLY A 71 -14.55 -11.30 -1.21
C GLY A 71 -15.61 -10.90 -0.19
N SER A 72 -16.89 -11.09 -0.50
CA SER A 72 -17.98 -10.91 0.45
C SER A 72 -18.52 -12.25 0.91
N ARG A 73 -18.48 -12.52 2.21
CA ARG A 73 -19.17 -13.64 2.83
C ARG A 73 -20.34 -13.09 3.63
N GLU A 74 -21.56 -13.41 3.21
CA GLU A 74 -22.76 -13.14 4.01
C GLU A 74 -22.68 -14.01 5.27
N THR A 75 -22.67 -13.37 6.43
CA THR A 75 -22.79 -14.02 7.73
C THR A 75 -24.23 -13.87 8.23
N ALA A 76 -24.69 -14.80 9.07
CA ALA A 76 -26.07 -14.74 9.56
C ALA A 76 -26.29 -13.44 10.35
N GLY A 77 -27.29 -12.64 9.93
CA GLY A 77 -27.66 -11.37 10.57
C GLY A 77 -26.97 -10.17 9.96
N SER A 78 -27.57 -9.56 8.92
CA SER A 78 -27.29 -8.23 8.34
C SER A 78 -25.81 -7.76 8.31
N GLN A 79 -24.88 -8.69 8.11
CA GLN A 79 -23.44 -8.45 8.13
C GLN A 79 -22.80 -9.17 6.95
N ALA A 80 -21.77 -8.56 6.39
CA ALA A 80 -20.90 -9.13 5.39
C ALA A 80 -19.43 -8.87 5.73
N ASP A 81 -18.56 -9.74 5.26
CA ASP A 81 -17.12 -9.55 5.43
C ASP A 81 -16.52 -8.95 4.17
N LEU A 82 -15.66 -7.95 4.27
CA LEU A 82 -14.84 -7.46 3.16
C LEU A 82 -13.42 -8.04 3.29
N LEU A 83 -13.09 -9.00 2.43
CA LEU A 83 -11.77 -9.65 2.39
C LEU A 83 -10.92 -9.07 1.27
N THR A 84 -9.93 -8.24 1.58
CA THR A 84 -9.01 -7.69 0.59
C THR A 84 -7.74 -8.54 0.53
N LYS A 85 -7.44 -9.13 -0.64
CA LYS A 85 -6.15 -9.80 -0.90
C LYS A 85 -5.37 -9.04 -1.97
N VAL A 86 -4.08 -8.83 -1.71
CA VAL A 86 -3.16 -8.12 -2.62
C VAL A 86 -1.95 -9.01 -2.82
N LYS A 87 -1.53 -9.20 -4.07
CA LYS A 87 -0.30 -9.91 -4.44
C LYS A 87 0.66 -8.97 -5.12
N PHE A 88 1.89 -8.96 -4.65
CA PHE A 88 3.00 -8.26 -5.28
C PHE A 88 3.74 -9.24 -6.22
N GLY A 89 4.27 -8.74 -7.35
CA GLY A 89 4.93 -9.60 -8.35
C GLY A 89 6.29 -10.12 -7.89
N GLU A 90 6.76 -11.21 -8.53
CA GLU A 90 7.99 -11.99 -8.23
C GLU A 90 9.35 -11.25 -8.38
N SER A 91 9.35 -9.91 -8.35
CA SER A 91 10.55 -9.08 -8.53
C SER A 91 11.14 -8.58 -7.20
N ILE A 92 10.64 -9.02 -6.05
CA ILE A 92 10.97 -8.38 -4.78
C ILE A 92 11.19 -9.38 -3.66
N GLU A 93 12.32 -10.07 -3.79
CA GLU A 93 13.11 -10.37 -2.61
C GLU A 93 13.21 -9.05 -1.80
N ASP A 94 12.68 -9.02 -0.56
CA ASP A 94 12.78 -7.93 0.44
C ASP A 94 11.51 -7.11 0.82
N LEU A 95 10.31 -7.37 0.27
CA LEU A 95 9.07 -6.73 0.80
C LEU A 95 8.70 -7.16 2.23
N GLN A 96 9.44 -8.11 2.82
CA GLN A 96 9.21 -8.59 4.19
C GLN A 96 9.35 -7.48 5.25
N THR A 97 10.08 -6.41 4.94
CA THR A 97 10.24 -5.24 5.82
C THR A 97 9.19 -4.16 5.58
N CYS A 98 8.35 -4.34 4.56
CA CYS A 98 7.33 -3.39 4.18
C CYS A 98 6.02 -3.66 4.92
N ARG A 99 5.30 -2.58 5.19
CA ARG A 99 3.95 -2.56 5.74
C ARG A 99 2.98 -2.11 4.67
N LEU A 100 1.86 -2.81 4.58
CA LEU A 100 0.75 -2.43 3.72
C LEU A 100 -0.41 -1.92 4.57
N LEU A 101 -0.87 -0.71 4.25
CA LEU A 101 -2.06 -0.10 4.81
C LEU A 101 -3.11 0.02 3.70
N ILE A 102 -4.29 -0.53 3.96
CA ILE A 102 -5.43 -0.49 3.04
C ILE A 102 -6.37 0.58 3.55
N LYS A 103 -6.59 1.63 2.75
CA LYS A 103 -7.58 2.66 3.04
C LYS A 103 -8.86 2.32 2.29
N GLN A 104 -9.87 1.86 3.03
CA GLN A 104 -11.17 1.50 2.49
C GLN A 104 -12.17 2.65 2.70
N TYR A 105 -12.90 2.98 1.63
CA TYR A 105 -14.05 3.87 1.67
C TYR A 105 -15.31 3.06 1.90
N ILE A 106 -16.09 3.42 2.93
CA ILE A 106 -17.32 2.74 3.34
C ILE A 106 -18.51 3.62 2.95
N PRO A 107 -19.34 3.19 1.99
CA PRO A 107 -20.47 3.97 1.50
C PRO A 107 -21.58 4.10 2.56
N THR A 108 -22.48 5.05 2.35
CA THR A 108 -23.57 5.37 3.30
C THR A 108 -24.55 4.24 3.56
N GLY A 109 -24.57 3.18 2.74
CA GLY A 109 -25.38 1.99 2.97
C GLY A 109 -24.75 0.98 3.93
N LEU A 110 -23.47 1.14 4.27
CA LEU A 110 -22.72 0.25 5.14
C LEU A 110 -22.17 1.00 6.36
N PHE A 111 -21.78 0.23 7.36
CA PHE A 111 -21.05 0.73 8.52
C PHE A 111 -20.11 -0.33 9.06
N VAL A 112 -19.08 0.10 9.78
CA VAL A 112 -18.19 -0.79 10.53
C VAL A 112 -18.44 -0.55 12.01
N ASP A 113 -18.67 -1.63 12.77
CA ASP A 113 -18.89 -1.52 14.20
C ASP A 113 -17.54 -1.34 14.93
N PRO A 114 -17.30 -0.19 15.59
CA PRO A 114 -16.05 0.05 16.32
C PRO A 114 -15.85 -0.92 17.50
N TYR A 115 -16.92 -1.45 18.11
CA TYR A 115 -16.82 -2.41 19.19
C TYR A 115 -16.42 -3.79 18.67
N GLU A 116 -16.92 -4.18 17.50
CA GLU A 116 -16.47 -5.39 16.81
C GLU A 116 -14.99 -5.27 16.41
N LEU A 117 -14.57 -4.13 15.85
CA LEU A 117 -13.15 -3.90 15.54
C LEU A 117 -12.26 -3.99 16.79
N ALA A 118 -12.70 -3.45 17.92
CA ALA A 118 -11.96 -3.55 19.17
C ALA A 118 -11.79 -5.01 19.61
N SER A 119 -12.85 -5.82 19.52
CA SER A 119 -12.82 -7.26 19.83
C SER A 119 -11.91 -8.04 18.87
N LEU A 120 -11.96 -7.75 17.56
CA LEU A 120 -11.09 -8.37 16.57
C LEU A 120 -9.62 -8.02 16.79
N ARG A 121 -9.35 -6.78 17.22
CA ARG A 121 -8.00 -6.34 17.59
C ARG A 121 -7.48 -7.09 18.80
N GLU A 122 -8.27 -7.24 19.85
CA GLU A 122 -7.88 -7.99 21.06
C GLU A 122 -7.53 -9.44 20.76
N ARG A 123 -8.19 -10.04 19.75
CA ARG A 123 -7.93 -11.41 19.30
C ARG A 123 -6.80 -11.50 18.26
N ASN A 124 -6.18 -10.38 17.91
CA ASN A 124 -5.21 -10.29 16.82
C ASN A 124 -5.76 -10.90 15.52
N ILE A 125 -7.00 -10.60 15.14
CA ILE A 125 -7.59 -11.05 13.86
C ILE A 125 -7.45 -9.93 12.82
N THR A 126 -7.88 -8.72 13.18
CA THR A 126 -7.85 -7.54 12.32
C THR A 126 -7.30 -6.34 13.09
N GLU A 127 -6.42 -5.59 12.45
CA GLU A 127 -5.94 -4.29 12.93
C GLU A 127 -6.50 -3.21 12.02
N ALA A 128 -7.56 -2.53 12.48
CA ALA A 128 -8.20 -1.47 11.72
C ALA A 128 -8.63 -0.31 12.63
N VAL A 129 -8.71 0.89 12.06
CA VAL A 129 -9.16 2.10 12.74
C VAL A 129 -10.05 2.94 11.83
N MET A 130 -11.15 3.44 12.40
CA MET A 130 -12.01 4.43 11.76
C MET A 130 -11.31 5.79 11.76
N VAL A 131 -11.29 6.49 10.62
CA VAL A 131 -10.67 7.83 10.52
C VAL A 131 -11.56 8.91 11.17
N SER A 132 -12.87 8.70 11.21
CA SER A 132 -13.83 9.66 11.78
C SER A 132 -14.12 9.34 13.25
N GLU A 133 -14.04 10.36 14.11
CA GLU A 133 -14.34 10.26 15.55
C GLU A 133 -15.85 10.36 15.87
N ASN A 134 -16.68 10.82 14.93
CA ASN A 134 -18.12 11.02 15.12
C ASN A 134 -18.95 10.04 14.29
N PHE A 135 -18.92 8.77 14.68
CA PHE A 135 -19.64 7.71 13.98
C PHE A 135 -20.93 7.30 14.71
N ASN A 136 -22.08 7.52 14.06
CA ASN A 136 -23.36 7.04 14.54
C ASN A 136 -23.69 5.69 13.90
N ILE A 137 -23.55 4.60 14.66
CA ILE A 137 -23.89 3.24 14.19
C ILE A 137 -25.39 3.06 13.95
N GLU A 138 -26.24 3.84 14.62
CA GLU A 138 -27.69 3.75 14.52
C GLU A 138 -28.28 4.63 13.42
N ALA A 139 -27.47 5.51 12.81
CA ALA A 139 -27.95 6.39 11.75
C ALA A 139 -28.38 5.57 10.51
N PRO A 140 -29.56 5.87 9.94
CA PRO A 140 -30.00 5.23 8.70
C PRO A 140 -29.16 5.73 7.51
N ASN A 141 -29.23 5.01 6.39
CA ASN A 141 -28.44 5.30 5.19
C ASN A 141 -28.59 6.77 4.72
N TYR A 142 -29.82 7.29 4.65
CA TYR A 142 -30.11 8.64 4.14
C TYR A 142 -29.62 9.80 5.05
N LEU A 143 -29.20 9.51 6.29
CA LEU A 143 -28.58 10.49 7.21
C LEU A 143 -27.08 10.23 7.42
N SER A 144 -26.57 9.15 6.84
CA SER A 144 -25.19 8.73 7.02
C SER A 144 -24.28 9.41 6.00
N LYS A 145 -23.01 9.52 6.34
CA LYS A 145 -21.95 9.98 5.45
C LYS A 145 -21.00 8.82 5.17
N GLU A 146 -20.33 8.90 4.04
CA GLU A 146 -19.23 8.01 3.73
C GLU A 146 -18.15 8.12 4.82
N SER A 147 -17.54 6.99 5.16
CA SER A 147 -16.51 6.92 6.19
C SER A 147 -15.29 6.19 5.67
N GLU A 148 -14.13 6.48 6.25
CA GLU A 148 -12.87 5.87 5.86
C GLU A 148 -12.35 4.98 6.97
N VAL A 149 -11.81 3.83 6.59
CA VAL A 149 -11.18 2.86 7.49
C VAL A 149 -9.78 2.57 7.02
N LEU A 150 -8.82 2.68 7.93
CA LEU A 150 -7.45 2.27 7.70
C LEU A 150 -7.26 0.87 8.27
N ILE A 151 -6.87 -0.08 7.43
CA ILE A 151 -6.67 -1.48 7.79
C ILE A 151 -5.19 -1.83 7.60
N TYR A 152 -4.52 -2.23 8.67
CA TYR A 152 -3.13 -2.69 8.63
C TYR A 152 -3.11 -4.14 8.14
N ALA A 153 -2.77 -4.33 6.88
CA ALA A 153 -2.79 -5.63 6.22
C ALA A 153 -1.64 -6.50 6.72
N ARG A 154 -1.90 -7.81 6.79
CA ARG A 154 -0.93 -8.80 7.26
C ARG A 154 -0.44 -9.63 6.09
N GLN A 155 0.83 -10.04 6.16
CA GLN A 155 1.38 -10.97 5.21
C GLN A 155 0.66 -12.32 5.32
N ASP A 156 0.31 -12.90 4.17
CA ASP A 156 -0.32 -14.21 4.10
C ASP A 156 0.72 -15.30 4.32
N SER A 157 0.52 -16.16 5.32
CA SER A 157 1.46 -17.25 5.62
C SER A 157 1.53 -18.31 4.51
N GLN A 158 0.53 -18.35 3.61
CA GLN A 158 0.48 -19.29 2.50
C GLN A 158 1.04 -18.70 1.18
N CYS A 159 1.39 -17.42 1.16
CA CYS A 159 1.91 -16.75 -0.03
C CYS A 159 2.94 -15.67 0.34
N ILE A 160 4.19 -15.89 -0.11
CA ILE A 160 5.37 -15.08 0.25
C ILE A 160 5.16 -13.59 -0.05
N ASP A 161 4.49 -13.25 -1.15
CA ASP A 161 4.29 -11.86 -1.61
C ASP A 161 2.83 -11.42 -1.55
N CYS A 162 2.00 -12.09 -0.74
CA CYS A 162 0.61 -11.70 -0.57
C CYS A 162 0.39 -11.01 0.77
N PHE A 163 -0.46 -10.00 0.76
CA PHE A 163 -1.03 -9.38 1.93
C PHE A 163 -2.54 -9.60 1.92
N GLN A 164 -3.11 -9.75 3.10
CA GLN A 164 -4.54 -9.88 3.28
C GLN A 164 -5.03 -9.03 4.44
N ALA A 165 -6.26 -8.58 4.31
CA ALA A 165 -6.98 -7.85 5.33
C ALA A 165 -8.44 -8.26 5.35
N PHE A 166 -9.01 -8.26 6.55
CA PHE A 166 -10.39 -8.62 6.81
C PHE A 166 -11.07 -7.44 7.50
N LEU A 167 -12.22 -7.00 6.99
CA LEU A 167 -13.01 -5.93 7.59
C LEU A 167 -14.50 -6.33 7.65
N PRO A 168 -15.10 -6.48 8.84
CA PRO A 168 -16.53 -6.71 8.95
C PRO A 168 -17.30 -5.43 8.61
N VAL A 169 -18.35 -5.56 7.80
CA VAL A 169 -19.26 -4.47 7.45
C VAL A 169 -20.71 -4.88 7.71
N HIS A 170 -21.50 -3.94 8.21
CA HIS A 170 -22.90 -4.10 8.54
C HIS A 170 -23.74 -3.25 7.63
N TYR A 171 -24.94 -3.75 7.31
CA TYR A 171 -25.90 -3.01 6.54
C TYR A 171 -26.62 -1.96 7.38
N ARG A 172 -26.72 -0.73 6.87
CA ARG A 172 -27.55 0.31 7.50
C ARG A 172 -29.00 0.16 7.14
N TYR A 173 -29.88 0.59 8.05
CA TYR A 173 -31.30 0.68 7.75
C TYR A 173 -31.56 1.60 6.54
N HIS A 174 -32.37 1.10 5.61
CA HIS A 174 -32.89 1.88 4.50
C HIS A 174 -34.08 2.72 4.93
N GLN A 175 -34.40 3.73 4.11
CA GLN A 175 -35.65 4.45 4.27
C GLN A 175 -36.82 3.50 4.01
N PRO A 176 -37.85 3.46 4.89
CA PRO A 176 -39.05 2.68 4.65
C PRO A 176 -39.65 3.04 3.29
N HIS A 177 -39.94 2.04 2.47
CA HIS A 177 -40.47 2.23 1.13
C HIS A 177 -41.65 1.29 0.88
N ILE A 178 -42.69 1.78 0.22
CA ILE A 178 -43.96 1.06 0.01
C ILE A 178 -43.80 -0.10 -0.98
N LYS A 179 -42.82 -0.02 -1.88
CA LYS A 179 -42.53 -1.09 -2.84
C LYS A 179 -41.34 -1.90 -2.37
N ASP A 180 -41.50 -3.22 -2.39
CA ASP A 180 -40.39 -4.17 -2.31
C ASP A 180 -39.44 -3.93 -3.47
N GLY A 181 -38.14 -3.98 -3.16
CA GLY A 181 -37.08 -3.74 -4.12
C GLY A 181 -35.74 -4.13 -3.54
N GLU A 182 -34.82 -4.52 -4.43
CA GLU A 182 -33.42 -4.70 -4.10
C GLU A 182 -32.70 -3.36 -4.21
N THR A 183 -31.80 -3.09 -3.28
CA THR A 183 -30.92 -1.94 -3.32
C THR A 183 -29.48 -2.40 -3.38
N PHE A 184 -28.74 -1.82 -4.31
CA PHE A 184 -27.34 -2.15 -4.54
C PHE A 184 -26.47 -1.14 -3.82
N ILE A 185 -25.49 -1.65 -3.08
CA ILE A 185 -24.43 -0.83 -2.50
C ILE A 185 -23.14 -1.17 -3.24
N VAL A 186 -22.60 -0.17 -3.92
CA VAL A 186 -21.31 -0.29 -4.61
C VAL A 186 -20.20 0.09 -3.63
N VAL A 187 -19.27 -0.83 -3.42
CA VAL A 187 -18.05 -0.60 -2.65
C VAL A 187 -16.89 -0.45 -3.64
N HIS A 188 -16.27 0.72 -3.61
CA HIS A 188 -15.13 1.02 -4.46
C HIS A 188 -13.88 0.30 -3.99
N ASN A 189 -12.97 0.05 -4.92
CA ASN A 189 -11.68 -0.55 -4.63
C ASN A 189 -10.87 0.37 -3.67
N PRO A 190 -10.10 -0.19 -2.72
CA PRO A 190 -9.40 0.59 -1.71
C PRO A 190 -8.15 1.31 -2.26
N ASP A 191 -7.64 2.29 -1.54
CA ASP A 191 -6.26 2.77 -1.79
C ASP A 191 -5.28 1.80 -1.11
N LEU A 192 -4.21 1.44 -1.83
CA LEU A 192 -3.13 0.61 -1.31
C LEU A 192 -1.94 1.50 -0.96
N LEU A 193 -1.62 1.60 0.33
CA LEU A 193 -0.58 2.47 0.85
C LEU A 193 0.59 1.60 1.35
N MET A 194 1.77 1.76 0.77
CA MET A 194 2.96 1.01 1.13
C MET A 194 3.99 1.88 1.84
N TYR A 195 4.50 1.39 2.96
CA TYR A 195 5.61 2.00 3.69
C TYR A 195 6.67 0.94 3.95
N CYS A 196 7.94 1.28 3.70
CA CYS A 196 9.08 0.39 3.94
C CYS A 196 10.18 1.16 4.66
N ASP A 197 10.88 0.50 5.58
CA ASP A 197 12.02 1.13 6.29
C ASP A 197 13.24 1.30 5.39
N GLN A 198 13.30 0.54 4.28
CA GLN A 198 14.35 0.62 3.27
C GLN A 198 13.81 1.20 1.96
N GLU A 199 14.65 1.93 1.24
CA GLU A 199 14.31 2.44 -0.09
C GLU A 199 14.40 1.32 -1.14
N PHE A 200 13.25 0.95 -1.68
CA PHE A 200 13.18 0.01 -2.80
C PHE A 200 12.90 0.75 -4.11
N PRO A 201 13.78 0.62 -5.14
CA PRO A 201 13.59 1.27 -6.44
C PRO A 201 12.27 0.93 -7.12
N VAL A 202 11.76 -0.28 -6.91
CA VAL A 202 10.48 -0.76 -7.44
C VAL A 202 9.28 0.03 -6.91
N LEU A 203 9.36 0.55 -5.67
CA LEU A 203 8.27 1.37 -5.11
C LEU A 203 8.08 2.65 -5.90
N LYS A 204 9.17 3.24 -6.43
CA LYS A 204 9.10 4.43 -7.29
C LYS A 204 8.30 4.17 -8.57
N CYS A 205 8.23 2.92 -9.03
CA CYS A 205 7.44 2.55 -10.20
C CYS A 205 5.96 2.37 -9.92
N TRP A 206 5.62 2.02 -8.68
CA TRP A 206 4.25 1.78 -8.26
C TRP A 206 3.61 3.01 -7.63
N ALA A 207 4.41 3.89 -7.03
CA ALA A 207 3.93 5.11 -6.39
C ALA A 207 3.21 6.03 -7.40
N GLN A 208 1.98 6.42 -7.07
CA GLN A 208 1.23 7.47 -7.74
C GLN A 208 1.29 8.81 -7.01
N SER A 209 1.32 8.76 -5.68
CA SER A 209 1.39 9.93 -4.80
C SER A 209 1.87 9.51 -3.41
N GLU A 210 2.13 10.49 -2.54
CA GLU A 210 2.46 10.27 -1.14
C GLU A 210 1.29 10.74 -0.26
N VAL A 211 1.02 10.00 0.82
CA VAL A 211 -0.05 10.27 1.79
C VAL A 211 0.47 10.07 3.20
N THR A 212 0.12 10.98 4.11
CA THR A 212 0.41 10.85 5.53
C THR A 212 -0.65 10.00 6.23
N ALA A 213 -0.23 8.97 6.97
CA ALA A 213 -1.12 8.16 7.79
C ALA A 213 -0.38 7.59 9.02
N PRO A 214 -1.09 7.17 10.09
CA PRO A 214 -0.45 6.62 11.28
C PRO A 214 0.39 5.38 10.95
N CYS A 215 1.63 5.35 11.44
CA CYS A 215 2.59 4.28 11.16
C CYS A 215 2.12 2.91 11.65
N THR A 216 1.47 2.89 12.81
CA THR A 216 0.89 1.71 13.44
C THR A 216 -0.42 2.08 14.13
N LEU A 217 -1.23 1.08 14.46
CA LEU A 217 -2.52 1.29 15.11
C LEU A 217 -2.43 1.97 16.49
N ASN A 218 -1.35 1.74 17.23
CA ASN A 218 -1.20 2.17 18.63
C ASN A 218 -0.25 3.36 18.81
N SER A 219 0.58 3.67 17.81
CA SER A 219 1.49 4.81 17.88
C SER A 219 0.82 6.09 17.41
N LYS A 220 1.26 7.23 17.96
CA LYS A 220 0.85 8.56 17.48
C LYS A 220 1.72 9.04 16.32
N ASP A 221 2.66 8.20 15.89
CA ASP A 221 3.62 8.54 14.84
C ASP A 221 2.93 8.52 13.48
N ILE A 222 3.23 9.52 12.66
CA ILE A 222 2.72 9.65 11.30
C ILE A 222 3.85 9.30 10.33
N CYS A 223 3.55 8.40 9.40
CA CYS A 223 4.48 7.96 8.35
C CYS A 223 4.06 8.56 7.01
N GLN A 224 5.04 8.72 6.11
CA GLN A 224 4.80 9.05 4.70
C GLN A 224 4.66 7.74 3.91
N TRP A 225 3.45 7.46 3.44
CA TRP A 225 3.12 6.24 2.71
C TRP A 225 3.09 6.52 1.22
N ASN A 226 3.59 5.59 0.41
CA ASN A 226 3.40 5.62 -1.03
C ASN A 226 2.01 5.09 -1.36
N ASN A 227 1.15 5.92 -1.93
CA ASN A 227 -0.08 5.44 -2.54
C ASN A 227 0.28 4.75 -3.86
N MET A 228 -0.16 3.51 -4.04
CA MET A 228 0.32 2.61 -5.08
C MET A 228 -0.71 2.44 -6.19
N LYS A 229 -0.22 2.39 -7.44
CA LYS A 229 -0.98 1.87 -8.57
C LYS A 229 -1.02 0.36 -8.49
N TYR A 230 -2.18 -0.21 -8.74
CA TYR A 230 -2.37 -1.65 -8.78
C TYR A 230 -3.38 -2.02 -9.87
N LYS A 231 -3.34 -3.27 -10.34
CA LYS A 231 -4.40 -3.83 -11.16
C LYS A 231 -5.54 -4.23 -10.23
N SER A 232 -6.69 -3.62 -10.42
CA SER A 232 -7.89 -3.94 -9.65
C SER A 232 -8.85 -4.81 -10.45
N PRO A 233 -9.62 -5.68 -9.79
CA PRO A 233 -10.82 -6.26 -10.37
C PRO A 233 -11.93 -5.20 -10.44
N GLU A 234 -13.08 -5.59 -10.98
CA GLU A 234 -14.30 -4.77 -10.95
C GLU A 234 -14.73 -4.48 -9.49
N THR A 235 -15.38 -3.33 -9.28
CA THR A 235 -15.88 -2.90 -7.95
C THR A 235 -16.87 -3.90 -7.38
N GLN A 236 -16.85 -4.09 -6.05
CA GLN A 236 -17.75 -5.03 -5.40
C GLN A 236 -19.14 -4.43 -5.21
N THR A 237 -20.18 -5.23 -5.48
CA THR A 237 -21.57 -4.84 -5.29
C THR A 237 -22.23 -5.74 -4.27
N TYR A 238 -22.84 -5.14 -3.25
CA TYR A 238 -23.62 -5.82 -2.22
C TYR A 238 -25.11 -5.61 -2.48
N ILE A 239 -25.90 -6.67 -2.36
CA ILE A 239 -27.35 -6.62 -2.56
C ILE A 239 -28.03 -6.64 -1.20
N MET A 240 -28.74 -5.58 -0.89
CA MET A 240 -29.68 -5.58 0.22
C MET A 240 -31.08 -5.88 -0.28
N LYS A 241 -31.69 -6.91 0.29
CA LYS A 241 -33.10 -7.18 0.12
C LYS A 241 -33.86 -6.44 1.20
N ASN A 242 -34.83 -5.62 0.80
CA ASN A 242 -35.85 -5.16 1.75
C ASN A 242 -36.66 -6.40 2.16
N GLU A 243 -36.46 -6.89 3.37
CA GLU A 243 -37.33 -7.89 3.97
C GLU A 243 -38.47 -7.16 4.71
N PRO A 244 -39.74 -7.50 4.44
CA PRO A 244 -40.91 -6.80 4.98
C PRO A 244 -41.11 -6.96 6.50
#